data_AF-A0A1C6L432-F1
#
_entry.id   AF-A0A1C6L432-F1
#
_cell.length_a   1.000
_cell.length_b   1.000
_cell.length_c   1.000
_cell.angle_alpha   90.00
_cell.angle_beta   90.00
_cell.angle_gamma   90.00
#
_symmetry.space_group_name_H-M   'P 1'
#
loop_
_entity.id
_entity.type
_entity.pdbx_description
1 polymer ?
#
loop_
_entity_poly.entity_id
_entity_poly.type
_entity_poly.pdbx_seq_one_letter_code
_entity_poly.pdbx_strand_id
1 'polypeptide(L)' 'MSEKIVKYEYEYGLCKRMHYRGLWCVRYEGVPGHFEKAGMACSCAVDGCDKDCAVMESADAVIDPEWEWHMLDNPPGR' A
#
# COMPACT_ATOMS: atom_id res chain seq x y z
N MET A 1 22.03 2.92 10.87
CA MET A 1 20.77 2.33 10.40
C MET A 1 20.00 3.46 9.73
N SER A 2 19.90 3.45 8.40
CA SER A 2 19.11 4.47 7.69
C SER A 2 17.66 4.39 8.13
N GLU A 3 17.04 5.53 8.40
CA GLU A 3 15.63 5.60 8.79
C GLU A 3 14.76 5.17 7.60
N LYS A 4 13.87 4.18 7.82
CA LYS A 4 12.97 3.72 6.77
C LYS A 4 11.84 4.73 6.59
N ILE A 5 11.63 5.16 5.35
CA ILE A 5 10.55 6.05 4.96
C ILE A 5 9.31 5.20 4.70
N VAL A 6 8.14 5.73 5.06
CA VAL A 6 6.84 5.14 4.73
C VAL A 6 6.24 5.95 3.59
N LYS A 7 5.82 5.27 2.52
CA LYS A 7 5.09 5.86 1.40
C LYS A 7 3.85 5.05 1.09
N TYR A 8 2.95 5.60 0.29
CA TYR A 8 1.68 4.96 -0.04
C TYR A 8 1.38 5.03 -1.53
N GLU A 9 0.62 4.05 -2.02
CA GLU A 9 0.12 4.01 -3.39
C GLU A 9 -1.34 3.53 -3.40
N TYR A 10 -2.09 3.95 -4.41
CA TYR A 10 -3.43 3.46 -4.66
C TYR A 10 -3.42 2.31 -5.65
N GLU A 11 -3.83 1.14 -5.17
CA GLU A 11 -3.98 -0.06 -6.00
C GLU A 11 -5.46 -0.33 -6.28
N TYR A 12 -5.80 -0.64 -7.53
CA TYR A 12 -7.16 -1.03 -7.87
C TYR A 12 -7.44 -2.48 -7.48
N GLY A 13 -8.53 -2.73 -6.75
CA GLY A 13 -8.86 -4.10 -6.39
C GLY A 13 -10.21 -4.28 -5.71
N LEU A 14 -10.50 -5.52 -5.32
CA LEU A 14 -11.70 -5.91 -4.56
C LEU A 14 -11.35 -6.05 -3.08
N CYS A 15 -12.03 -5.30 -2.20
CA CYS A 15 -11.95 -5.59 -0.77
C CYS A 15 -12.99 -6.63 -0.39
N LYS A 16 -12.53 -7.81 0.06
CA LYS A 16 -13.40 -8.92 0.49
C LYS A 16 -14.30 -8.52 1.66
N ARG A 17 -13.81 -7.69 2.60
CA ARG A 17 -14.60 -7.24 3.76
C ARG A 17 -15.75 -6.31 3.37
N MET A 18 -15.49 -5.40 2.45
CA MET A 18 -16.47 -4.38 2.04
C MET A 18 -17.31 -4.81 0.83
N HIS A 19 -16.95 -5.90 0.15
CA HIS A 19 -17.64 -6.45 -1.02
C HIS A 19 -17.79 -5.45 -2.20
N TYR A 20 -16.83 -4.55 -2.39
CA TYR A 20 -16.82 -3.63 -3.53
C TYR A 20 -15.42 -3.44 -4.14
N ARG A 21 -15.38 -3.05 -5.41
CA ARG A 21 -14.14 -2.70 -6.14
C ARG A 21 -13.86 -1.21 -6.05
N GLY A 22 -12.60 -0.84 -5.86
CA GLY A 22 -12.19 0.55 -5.77
C GLY A 22 -10.68 0.69 -5.75
N LEU A 23 -10.22 1.93 -5.49
CA LEU A 23 -8.82 2.23 -5.22
C LEU A 23 -8.55 2.06 -3.73
N TRP A 24 -7.52 1.30 -3.40
CA TRP A 24 -7.16 0.92 -2.05
C TRP A 24 -5.74 1.37 -1.74
N CYS A 25 -5.57 2.00 -0.58
CA CYS A 25 -4.27 2.51 -0.17
C CYS A 25 -3.40 1.37 0.39
N VAL A 26 -2.25 1.16 -0.23
CA VAL A 26 -1.20 0.21 0.17
C VAL A 26 -0.04 1.01 0.75
N ARG A 27 0.52 0.52 1.86
CA ARG A 27 1.68 1.08 2.53
C ARG A 27 2.94 0.36 2.06
N TYR A 28 3.96 1.13 1.76
CA TYR A 28 5.30 0.68 1.44
C TYR A 28 6.31 1.25 2.42
N GLU A 29 7.35 0.48 2.72
CA GLU A 29 8.44 0.89 3.60
C GLU A 29 9.78 0.69 2.89
N GLY A 30 10.69 1.65 3.02
CA GLY A 30 11.95 1.55 2.30
C GLY A 30 12.84 2.77 2.41
N VAL A 31 13.70 2.91 1.42
CA VAL A 31 14.59 4.06 1.22
C VAL A 31 14.39 4.54 -0.22
N PRO A 32 14.73 5.80 -0.56
CA PRO A 32 14.64 6.28 -1.93
C PRO A 32 15.33 5.31 -2.92
N GLY A 33 14.60 4.91 -3.96
CA GLY A 33 15.00 3.91 -4.95
C GLY A 33 14.74 2.45 -4.57
N HIS A 34 14.18 2.15 -3.39
CA HIS A 34 13.78 0.78 -3.02
C HIS A 34 12.69 0.79 -1.93
N PHE A 35 11.44 0.62 -2.35
CA PHE A 35 10.27 0.54 -1.47
C PHE A 35 9.59 -0.81 -1.58
N GLU A 36 9.40 -1.48 -0.45
CA GLU A 36 8.78 -2.80 -0.36
C GLU A 36 7.38 -2.70 0.22
N LYS A 37 6.46 -3.50 -0.31
CA LYS A 37 5.08 -3.58 0.17
C LYS A 37 5.04 -4.05 1.62
N ALA A 38 4.48 -3.23 2.49
CA ALA A 38 4.49 -3.43 3.94
C ALA A 38 3.10 -3.71 4.54
N GLY A 39 2.01 -3.46 3.80
CA GLY A 39 0.65 -3.77 4.26
C GLY A 39 -0.42 -2.86 3.68
N MET A 40 -1.66 -3.03 4.16
CA MET A 40 -2.77 -2.15 3.81
C MET A 40 -2.80 -0.91 4.70
N ALA A 41 -3.20 0.23 4.12
CA ALA A 41 -3.48 1.48 4.84
C ALA A 41 -4.95 1.91 4.75
N CYS A 42 -5.86 1.04 4.28
CA CYS A 42 -7.30 1.37 4.26
C CYS A 42 -7.84 1.59 5.68
N SER A 43 -8.87 2.43 5.81
CA SER A 43 -9.67 2.55 7.04
C SER A 43 -10.30 1.22 7.49
N CYS A 44 -10.44 0.28 6.54
CA CYS A 44 -10.94 -1.07 6.75
C CYS A 44 -9.92 -2.06 7.32
N ALA A 45 -8.65 -1.65 7.45
CA ALA A 45 -7.53 -2.49 7.87
C ALA A 45 -7.56 -2.71 9.39
N VAL A 46 -8.64 -3.33 9.85
CA VAL A 46 -8.81 -3.84 11.21
C VAL A 46 -8.54 -5.34 11.20
N ASP A 47 -8.04 -5.87 12.31
CA ASP A 47 -7.98 -7.31 12.61
C ASP A 47 -7.29 -8.19 11.54
N GLY A 48 -6.16 -7.76 10.98
CA GLY A 48 -5.38 -8.58 10.06
C GLY A 48 -6.02 -8.77 8.67
N CYS A 49 -6.89 -7.84 8.26
CA CYS A 49 -7.53 -7.83 6.93
C CYS A 49 -6.52 -7.86 5.76
N ASP A 50 -5.29 -7.44 5.99
CA ASP A 50 -4.18 -7.45 5.02
C ASP A 50 -3.74 -8.85 4.62
N LYS A 51 -3.80 -9.85 5.52
CA LYS A 51 -3.28 -11.21 5.30
C LYS A 51 -3.93 -11.94 4.13
N ASP A 52 -5.23 -11.74 3.94
CA ASP A 52 -6.03 -12.40 2.88
C ASP A 52 -6.60 -11.39 1.86
N CYS A 53 -6.00 -10.19 1.79
CA CYS A 53 -6.49 -9.11 0.94
C CYS A 53 -6.12 -9.35 -0.53
N ALA A 54 -7.10 -9.39 -1.42
CA ALA A 54 -6.85 -9.53 -2.85
C ALA A 54 -6.04 -8.35 -3.45
N VAL A 55 -6.14 -7.16 -2.84
CA VAL A 55 -5.32 -6.01 -3.22
C VAL A 55 -3.84 -6.26 -2.90
N MET A 56 -3.55 -6.90 -1.77
CA MET A 56 -2.17 -7.25 -1.40
C MET A 56 -1.59 -8.34 -2.31
N GLU A 57 -2.43 -9.16 -2.93
CA GLU A 57 -1.98 -10.12 -3.95
C GLU A 57 -1.61 -9.41 -5.27
N SER A 58 -2.35 -8.37 -5.67
CA SER A 58 -2.12 -7.67 -6.95
C SER A 58 -1.09 -6.54 -6.88
N ALA A 59 -0.99 -5.84 -5.74
CA ALA A 59 -0.04 -4.75 -5.56
C ALA A 59 1.40 -5.23 -5.75
N ASP A 60 2.24 -4.38 -6.34
CA ASP A 60 3.65 -4.72 -6.57
C ASP A 60 4.38 -5.03 -5.26
N ALA A 61 5.27 -6.02 -5.29
CA ALA A 61 6.06 -6.36 -4.11
C ALA A 61 7.11 -5.28 -3.81
N VAL A 62 7.64 -4.67 -4.87
CA VAL A 62 8.63 -3.58 -4.85
C VAL A 62 8.21 -2.56 -5.89
N ILE A 63 8.24 -1.28 -5.54
CA ILE A 63 7.98 -0.20 -6.49
C ILE A 63 9.19 0.01 -7.38
N ASP A 64 8.96 0.08 -8.68
CA ASP A 64 9.99 0.48 -9.63
C ASP A 64 10.44 1.92 -9.33
N PRO A 65 11.75 2.18 -9.19
CA PRO A 65 12.26 3.52 -8.89
C PRO A 65 11.77 4.63 -9.83
N GLU A 66 11.46 4.32 -11.10
CA GLU A 66 10.92 5.28 -12.07
C GLU A 66 9.51 5.76 -11.69
N TRP A 67 8.79 4.98 -10.88
CA TRP A 67 7.42 5.25 -10.46
C TRP A 67 7.32 5.87 -9.06
N GLU A 68 8.42 5.94 -8.31
CA GLU A 68 8.44 6.45 -6.92
C GLU A 68 7.86 7.88 -6.79
N TRP A 69 7.95 8.72 -7.83
CA TRP A 69 7.50 10.11 -7.81
C TRP A 69 5.98 10.26 -7.58
N HIS A 70 5.18 9.25 -7.90
CA HIS A 70 3.72 9.33 -7.71
C HIS A 70 3.29 8.85 -6.31
N MET A 71 4.22 8.28 -5.53
CA MET A 71 3.89 7.73 -4.23
C MET A 71 3.57 8.87 -3.26
N LEU A 72 2.60 8.63 -2.39
CA LEU A 72 2.12 9.61 -1.42
C LEU A 72 2.95 9.51 -0.14
N ASP A 73 3.30 10.66 0.44
CA ASP A 73 3.99 10.70 1.74
C ASP A 73 3.03 10.47 2.92
N ASN A 74 1.75 10.77 2.74
CA ASN A 74 0.71 10.63 3.77
C ASN A 74 -0.43 9.76 3.26
N PRO A 75 -1.05 8.94 4.14
CA PRO A 75 -2.23 8.19 3.75
C PRO A 75 -3.40 9.17 3.54
N PRO A 76 -4.26 8.92 2.54
CA PRO A 76 -5.40 9.77 2.23
C PRO A 76 -6.43 9.75 3.36
N GLY A 77 -6.81 10.93 3.84
CA GLY A 77 -7.85 11.10 4.88
C GLY A 77 -7.36 11.12 6.33
N ARG A 78 -6.08 11.44 6.57
CA ARG A 78 -5.57 11.90 7.87
C ARG A 78 -5.21 13.38 7.84
#